data_AF-A0A6J7ZVD0-F1
#
_entry.id   AF-A0A6J7ZVD0-F1
#
_cell.length_a   1.000
_cell.length_b   1.000
_cell.length_c   1.000
_cell.angle_alpha   90.00
_cell.angle_beta   90.00
_cell.angle_gamma   90.00
#
_symmetry.space_group_name_H-M   'P 1'
#
loop_
_entity.id
_entity.type
_entity.pdbx_description
1 polymer ?
#
loop_
_entity_poly.entity_id
_entity_poly.type
_entity_poly.pdbx_seq_one_letter_code
_entity_poly.pdbx_strand_id
1 'polypeptide(L)'
;MWEPRGHFDLFAVLLVPPDQPEADIGAIFMDNEGYCPMCGDATISLGRYIVDKGIARNPIVPQTVVKIQCPCGLIEARVQNDGKKTGAVSFLSVPSFLYEKDELRKHYKVVHPENRDASMSYIYGIIVTDDKDEYSKEVGRAPCGSGSSSRIAQQFGRGLLKMDQTKIFESRTGGRYRATPLQAVKCGEYDAVVVEVSENGYYTGSSSFSLEDDDDNTQPIRDMATFVTTEMHTCGQPIRIIEKGFPKILGDTLRKKMDYLIQEHDHLRKLLMWEPRGHFDLIGVILVQPDHPEADIGAIFMHNEGYGPMCGDATISLGRYLVDKGIVRNPSIPKTVVKIQCPCGLVEARVQNDGKKTGAVSFFSVPSFLYEKDVSVHVSEFGQIVVDIAYGGGFYAIVPASQFNLEHKCSCSKLKEFAGALLDELRTNYKVVHPENNDACNSYIYGIIVTDGKYGHDEEVTTNFTLYADKAVGRAPCGSGSSARIAQQFSRGLIKLDQTRIFESRTGGRYRATPVKAVKCGDFCAVVVEMSGNGYYTGTSSFSLEENDEIGKGFLMS
;
A
#
# COMPACT_ATOMS: atom_id res chain seq x y z
N MET A 1 -3.67 -14.78 24.88
CA MET A 1 -4.54 -13.97 24.01
C MET A 1 -3.75 -12.76 23.56
N TRP A 2 -2.97 -12.92 22.50
CA TRP A 2 -2.34 -11.83 21.76
C TRP A 2 -2.75 -12.12 20.31
N GLU A 3 -3.75 -11.41 19.82
CA GLU A 3 -4.00 -11.41 18.38
C GLU A 3 -2.85 -10.61 17.75
N PRO A 4 -2.12 -11.15 16.75
CA PRO A 4 -1.15 -10.36 16.03
C PRO A 4 -1.92 -9.24 15.32
N ARG A 5 -1.76 -8.00 15.78
CA ARG A 5 -2.20 -6.83 15.03
C ARG A 5 -1.35 -6.80 13.76
N GLY A 6 -1.97 -7.17 12.64
CA GLY A 6 -1.27 -7.30 11.36
C GLY A 6 -0.82 -5.96 10.79
N HIS A 7 0.28 -6.03 10.05
CA HIS A 7 0.77 -5.12 9.00
C HIS A 7 1.66 -3.94 9.44
N PHE A 8 2.96 -4.25 9.60
CA PHE A 8 4.10 -3.32 9.67
C PHE A 8 4.54 -2.93 8.25
N ASP A 9 3.99 -1.86 7.70
CA ASP A 9 4.18 -1.55 6.26
C ASP A 9 4.97 -0.25 6.01
N LEU A 10 5.21 0.60 7.02
CA LEU A 10 5.97 1.85 6.81
C LEU A 10 6.70 2.33 8.07
N PHE A 11 8.01 2.57 7.94
CA PHE A 11 8.78 3.38 8.89
C PHE A 11 9.00 4.77 8.31
N ALA A 12 8.74 5.80 9.10
CA ALA A 12 9.07 7.18 8.75
C ALA A 12 10.18 7.70 9.65
N VAL A 13 11.05 8.54 9.08
CA VAL A 13 12.12 9.20 9.83
C VAL A 13 11.92 10.70 9.70
N LEU A 14 11.70 11.36 10.83
CA LEU A 14 11.71 12.82 10.91
C LEU A 14 13.12 13.28 11.25
N LEU A 15 13.72 14.08 10.37
CA LEU A 15 15.02 14.68 10.61
C LEU A 15 14.85 15.99 11.37
N VAL A 16 15.62 16.18 12.43
CA VAL A 16 15.58 17.34 13.32
C VAL A 16 16.99 17.86 13.58
N PRO A 17 17.15 19.16 13.93
CA PRO A 17 18.42 19.66 14.44
C PRO A 17 18.88 18.81 15.64
N PRO A 18 20.15 18.38 15.70
CA PRO A 18 20.66 17.68 16.86
C PRO A 18 20.87 18.65 18.03
N ASP A 19 20.60 18.18 19.24
CA ASP A 19 20.90 18.88 20.50
C ASP A 19 22.32 18.55 21.00
N GLN A 20 22.91 17.44 20.53
CA GLN A 20 24.27 17.02 20.87
C GLN A 20 25.27 17.60 19.86
N PRO A 21 26.32 18.32 20.32
CA PRO A 21 27.32 18.93 19.43
C PRO A 21 28.03 17.95 18.49
N GLU A 22 28.24 16.72 18.97
CA GLU A 22 28.91 15.64 18.26
C GLU A 22 28.05 14.93 17.21
N ALA A 23 26.74 15.18 17.16
CA ALA A 23 25.85 14.57 16.20
C ALA A 23 25.84 15.35 14.88
N ASP A 24 25.81 14.62 13.75
CA ASP A 24 25.62 15.20 12.43
C ASP A 24 24.17 15.66 12.26
N ILE A 25 23.21 14.84 12.72
CA ILE A 25 21.77 15.09 12.58
C ILE A 25 20.97 14.42 13.72
N GLY A 26 19.83 14.99 14.08
CA GLY A 26 18.83 14.33 14.91
C GLY A 26 17.80 13.56 14.06
N ALA A 27 17.35 12.41 14.53
CA ALA A 27 16.36 11.59 13.86
C ALA A 27 15.33 11.03 14.85
N ILE A 28 14.06 11.19 14.52
CA ILE A 28 12.94 10.59 15.25
C ILE A 28 12.33 9.51 14.35
N PHE A 29 12.42 8.26 14.80
CA PHE A 29 11.87 7.11 14.10
C PHE A 29 10.40 6.92 14.48
N MET A 30 9.54 6.67 13.49
CA MET A 30 8.11 6.49 13.65
C MET A 30 7.64 5.23 12.92
N ASP A 31 6.68 4.53 13.51
CA ASP A 31 5.99 3.38 12.95
C ASP A 31 4.46 3.49 13.18
N ASN A 32 3.73 2.43 12.85
CA ASN A 32 2.27 2.39 13.03
C ASN A 32 1.81 2.35 14.50
N GLU A 33 2.70 2.02 15.44
CA GLU A 33 2.42 2.00 16.88
C GLU A 33 2.86 3.31 17.58
N GLY A 34 3.65 4.16 16.91
CA GLY A 34 4.00 5.50 17.35
C GLY A 34 5.48 5.81 17.16
N TYR A 35 6.12 6.34 18.21
CA TYR A 35 7.56 6.62 18.19
C TYR A 35 8.34 5.35 18.48
N CYS A 36 9.22 4.98 17.54
CA CYS A 36 10.12 3.85 17.68
C CYS A 36 11.41 4.34 18.38
N PRO A 37 11.85 3.71 19.49
CA PRO A 37 13.07 4.12 20.17
C PRO A 37 14.31 3.97 19.28
N MET A 38 14.35 2.94 18.42
CA MET A 38 15.38 2.73 17.40
C MET A 38 14.92 1.68 16.38
N CYS A 39 15.11 1.95 15.09
CA CYS A 39 15.04 0.95 14.03
C CYS A 39 16.40 0.83 13.33
N GLY A 40 17.04 -0.34 13.45
CA GLY A 40 18.34 -0.60 12.83
C GLY A 40 18.28 -0.48 11.30
N ASP A 41 17.19 -0.92 10.68
CA ASP A 41 17.00 -0.83 9.22
C ASP A 41 16.90 0.64 8.78
N ALA A 42 16.11 1.43 9.50
CA ALA A 42 16.00 2.86 9.25
C ALA A 42 17.33 3.58 9.45
N THR A 43 18.17 3.13 10.38
CA THR A 43 19.52 3.70 10.61
C THR A 43 20.46 3.40 9.45
N ILE A 44 20.44 2.18 8.90
CA ILE A 44 21.24 1.80 7.72
C ILE A 44 20.84 2.67 6.52
N SER A 45 19.53 2.76 6.21
CA SER A 45 19.03 3.59 5.11
C SER A 45 19.27 5.08 5.34
N LEU A 46 19.14 5.57 6.57
CA LEU A 46 19.37 6.98 6.92
C LEU A 46 20.84 7.37 6.80
N GLY A 47 21.76 6.53 7.32
CA GLY A 47 23.20 6.78 7.20
C GLY A 47 23.59 6.92 5.73
N ARG A 48 23.09 6.03 4.87
CA ARG A 48 23.28 6.12 3.42
C ARG A 48 22.72 7.41 2.83
N TYR A 49 21.46 7.74 3.15
CA TYR A 49 20.79 8.96 2.69
C TYR A 49 21.59 10.23 3.04
N ILE A 50 22.10 10.33 4.26
CA ILE A 50 22.88 11.49 4.73
C ILE A 50 24.16 11.66 3.90
N VAL A 51 24.86 10.57 3.57
CA VAL A 51 26.07 10.62 2.74
C VAL A 51 25.72 10.93 1.29
N ASP A 52 24.71 10.28 0.71
CA ASP A 52 24.30 10.48 -0.69
C ASP A 52 23.79 11.90 -0.96
N LYS A 53 23.22 12.56 0.06
CA LYS A 53 22.74 13.94 0.00
C LYS A 53 23.78 14.98 0.42
N GLY A 54 24.97 14.57 0.86
CA GLY A 54 26.00 15.50 1.33
C GLY A 54 25.62 16.23 2.62
N ILE A 55 24.74 15.64 3.45
CA ILE A 55 24.26 16.23 4.71
C ILE A 55 25.27 15.98 5.85
N ALA A 56 26.15 14.99 5.71
CA ALA A 56 27.17 14.69 6.73
C ALA A 56 28.05 15.91 7.02
N ARG A 57 28.29 16.25 8.30
CA ARG A 57 29.19 17.36 8.65
C ARG A 57 30.66 17.02 8.37
N ASN A 58 31.00 15.74 8.48
CA ASN A 58 32.35 15.25 8.23
C ASN A 58 32.63 15.10 6.72
N PRO A 59 33.88 15.27 6.27
CA PRO A 59 34.26 15.02 4.89
C PRO A 59 33.88 13.61 4.46
N ILE A 60 33.28 13.49 3.28
CA ILE A 60 32.95 12.20 2.69
C ILE A 60 34.25 11.51 2.28
N VAL A 61 34.63 10.48 3.05
CA VAL A 61 35.82 9.65 2.86
C VAL A 61 35.40 8.18 2.63
N PRO A 62 36.32 7.28 2.22
CA PRO A 62 35.92 5.94 1.81
C PRO A 62 35.14 5.12 2.84
N GLN A 63 35.31 5.45 4.13
CA GLN A 63 34.47 4.99 5.22
C GLN A 63 34.00 6.21 6.01
N THR A 64 32.83 6.74 5.63
CA THR A 64 32.26 7.93 6.29
C THR A 64 31.47 7.50 7.51
N VAL A 65 31.73 8.10 8.67
CA VAL A 65 30.95 7.86 9.90
C VAL A 65 29.95 8.99 10.06
N VAL A 66 28.68 8.62 10.17
CA VAL A 66 27.55 9.52 10.41
C VAL A 66 27.02 9.27 11.81
N LYS A 67 26.99 10.32 12.63
CA LYS A 67 26.49 10.31 14.01
C LYS A 67 25.06 10.82 14.04
N ILE A 68 24.13 9.93 14.37
CA ILE A 68 22.69 10.18 14.36
C ILE A 68 22.20 10.22 15.81
N GLN A 69 21.64 11.34 16.25
CA GLN A 69 21.00 11.44 17.55
C GLN A 69 19.55 10.92 17.47
N CYS A 70 19.23 9.84 18.19
CA CYS A 70 17.88 9.31 18.39
C CYS A 70 17.39 9.60 19.82
N PRO A 71 16.09 9.39 20.13
CA PRO A 71 15.60 9.35 21.51
C PRO A 71 16.33 8.32 22.40
N CYS A 72 16.94 7.31 21.78
CA CYS A 72 17.73 6.28 22.45
C CYS A 72 19.19 6.65 22.76
N GLY A 73 19.70 7.78 22.27
CA GLY A 73 21.10 8.18 22.38
C GLY A 73 21.75 8.47 21.03
N LEU A 74 23.08 8.35 20.96
CA LEU A 74 23.84 8.59 19.73
C LEU A 74 24.14 7.26 19.04
N ILE A 75 23.81 7.16 17.75
CA ILE A 75 24.08 5.99 16.92
C ILE A 75 25.12 6.36 15.85
N GLU A 76 26.09 5.49 15.62
CA GLU A 76 27.06 5.64 14.54
C GLU A 76 26.68 4.74 13.36
N ALA A 77 26.41 5.33 12.20
CA ALA A 77 26.29 4.64 10.92
C ALA A 77 27.58 4.84 10.12
N ARG A 78 28.28 3.75 9.82
CA ARG A 78 29.50 3.74 8.98
C ARG A 78 29.10 3.38 7.56
N VAL A 79 29.28 4.30 6.64
CA VAL A 79 28.90 4.19 5.23
C VAL A 79 30.15 3.99 4.40
N GLN A 80 30.24 2.87 3.69
CA GLN A 80 31.28 2.68 2.67
C GLN A 80 30.95 3.55 1.45
N ASN A 81 31.94 4.25 0.92
CA ASN A 81 31.80 5.07 -0.29
C ASN A 81 33.08 4.97 -1.12
N ASP A 82 32.99 4.79 -2.44
CA ASP A 82 34.17 4.78 -3.32
C ASP A 82 34.46 6.15 -3.96
N GLY A 83 33.76 7.20 -3.52
CA GLY A 83 33.81 8.55 -4.08
C GLY A 83 32.82 8.78 -5.23
N LYS A 84 32.14 7.73 -5.71
CA LYS A 84 31.09 7.79 -6.74
C LYS A 84 29.79 7.11 -6.32
N LYS A 85 29.86 6.15 -5.40
CA LYS A 85 28.77 5.29 -5.01
C LYS A 85 28.90 4.93 -3.53
N THR A 86 27.84 5.17 -2.76
CA THR A 86 27.67 4.53 -1.44
C THR A 86 27.43 3.03 -1.60
N GLY A 87 28.03 2.26 -0.68
CA GLY A 87 27.96 0.80 -0.58
C GLY A 87 27.31 0.37 0.73
N ALA A 88 27.85 -0.68 1.35
CA ALA A 88 27.31 -1.21 2.59
C ALA A 88 27.35 -0.17 3.72
N VAL A 89 26.30 -0.18 4.54
CA VAL A 89 26.22 0.62 5.76
C VAL A 89 26.17 -0.32 6.96
N SER A 90 27.01 -0.03 7.95
CA SER A 90 27.00 -0.73 9.22
C SER A 90 26.65 0.22 10.36
N PHE A 91 25.87 -0.22 11.35
CA PHE A 91 25.70 0.54 12.58
C PHE A 91 26.11 -0.30 13.78
N LEU A 92 26.49 0.38 14.86
CA LEU A 92 26.71 -0.26 16.16
C LEU A 92 25.40 -0.26 16.93
N SER A 93 24.96 -1.45 17.36
CA SER A 93 23.80 -1.58 18.22
C SER A 93 24.07 -0.94 19.59
N VAL A 94 23.00 -0.50 20.27
CA VAL A 94 23.05 -0.36 21.73
C VAL A 94 23.40 -1.71 22.37
N PRO A 95 23.96 -1.73 23.60
CA PRO A 95 24.26 -2.96 24.32
C PRO A 95 23.07 -3.92 24.31
N SER A 96 23.24 -5.08 23.66
CA SER A 96 22.20 -6.11 23.53
C SER A 96 22.48 -7.24 24.51
N PHE A 97 21.47 -7.71 25.24
CA PHE A 97 21.64 -8.69 26.32
C PHE A 97 20.51 -9.73 26.35
N LEU A 98 20.77 -10.86 27.03
CA LEU A 98 19.84 -11.98 27.16
C LEU A 98 19.10 -11.90 28.50
N TYR A 99 17.77 -11.89 28.45
CA TYR A 99 16.92 -12.15 29.62
C TYR A 99 16.70 -13.65 29.80
N GLU A 100 16.98 -14.18 30.99
CA GLU A 100 16.69 -15.58 31.30
C GLU A 100 15.19 -15.83 31.51
N LYS A 101 14.74 -17.04 31.14
CA LYS A 101 13.32 -17.42 31.09
C LYS A 101 12.59 -17.23 32.44
N ASP A 102 13.30 -17.49 33.55
CA ASP A 102 12.73 -17.42 34.89
C ASP A 102 12.62 -15.98 35.42
N GLU A 103 13.35 -15.02 34.84
CA GLU A 103 13.25 -13.60 35.18
C GLU A 103 12.12 -12.91 34.40
N LEU A 104 11.92 -13.29 33.14
CA LEU A 104 10.78 -12.89 32.31
C LEU A 104 9.42 -13.28 32.95
N ARG A 105 9.37 -14.40 33.66
CA ARG A 105 8.16 -14.82 34.41
C ARG A 105 7.90 -13.99 35.65
N LYS A 106 8.92 -13.36 36.22
CA LYS A 106 8.82 -12.52 37.43
C LYS A 106 8.43 -11.07 37.10
N HIS A 107 8.76 -10.61 35.89
CA HIS A 107 8.51 -9.24 35.45
C HIS A 107 7.63 -9.24 34.19
N TYR A 108 6.33 -8.93 34.34
CA TYR A 108 5.42 -8.76 33.21
C TYR A 108 5.75 -7.54 32.33
N LYS A 109 6.61 -6.64 32.82
CA LYS A 109 7.20 -5.52 32.08
C LYS A 109 8.70 -5.70 32.02
N VAL A 110 9.24 -5.81 30.81
CA VAL A 110 10.69 -5.69 30.58
C VAL A 110 11.04 -4.21 30.73
N VAL A 111 12.02 -3.86 31.56
CA VAL A 111 12.49 -2.47 31.74
C VAL A 111 13.98 -2.46 31.44
N HIS A 112 14.40 -1.62 30.48
CA HIS A 112 15.81 -1.50 30.14
C HIS A 112 16.60 -0.95 31.35
N PRO A 113 17.69 -1.60 31.79
CA PRO A 113 18.38 -1.28 33.05
C PRO A 113 18.89 0.17 33.13
N GLU A 114 19.26 0.71 31.97
CA GLU A 114 19.86 2.05 31.86
C GLU A 114 18.90 3.09 31.29
N ASN A 115 17.68 2.69 30.88
CA ASN A 115 16.67 3.62 30.37
C ASN A 115 15.49 3.68 31.34
N ARG A 116 15.47 4.72 32.18
CA ARG A 116 14.50 4.87 33.28
C ARG A 116 13.11 5.32 32.83
N ASP A 117 12.92 5.66 31.56
CA ASP A 117 11.60 5.97 31.02
C ASP A 117 10.90 4.66 30.62
N ALA A 118 10.07 4.14 31.53
CA ALA A 118 9.35 2.88 31.38
C ALA A 118 8.38 2.84 30.18
N SER A 119 8.17 3.97 29.49
CA SER A 119 7.35 4.08 28.28
C SER A 119 7.98 3.43 27.04
N MET A 120 9.30 3.18 27.04
CA MET A 120 10.03 2.65 25.87
C MET A 120 10.54 1.21 26.00
N SER A 121 10.19 0.51 27.07
CA SER A 121 10.61 -0.89 27.28
C SER A 121 9.42 -1.85 27.12
N TYR A 122 9.27 -2.45 25.94
CA TYR A 122 8.24 -3.44 25.63
C TYR A 122 8.79 -4.52 24.70
N ILE A 123 8.16 -5.71 24.71
CA ILE A 123 8.50 -6.78 23.78
C ILE A 123 8.00 -6.36 22.40
N TYR A 124 8.94 -5.94 21.54
CA TYR A 124 8.66 -5.40 20.21
C TYR A 124 8.36 -6.49 19.16
N GLY A 125 8.77 -7.74 19.40
CA GLY A 125 8.52 -8.85 18.48
C GLY A 125 8.87 -10.22 19.05
N ILE A 126 8.35 -11.27 18.39
CA ILE A 126 8.67 -12.67 18.69
C ILE A 126 9.37 -13.25 17.47
N ILE A 127 10.61 -13.72 17.65
CA ILE A 127 11.34 -14.42 16.60
C ILE A 127 10.97 -15.91 16.66
N VAL A 128 10.35 -16.41 15.59
CA VAL A 128 10.02 -17.83 15.42
C VAL A 128 11.09 -18.49 14.55
N THR A 129 11.40 -19.75 14.84
CA THR A 129 12.51 -20.49 14.22
C THR A 129 12.22 -21.98 14.21
N ASP A 130 12.66 -22.65 13.14
CA ASP A 130 12.38 -24.06 12.88
C ASP A 130 13.36 -25.00 13.59
N ASP A 131 14.48 -24.49 14.11
CA ASP A 131 15.54 -25.28 14.74
C ASP A 131 15.94 -24.66 16.09
N LYS A 132 16.04 -25.50 17.12
CA LYS A 132 16.43 -25.10 18.49
C LYS A 132 17.94 -24.93 18.68
N ASP A 133 18.74 -25.31 17.69
CA ASP A 133 20.20 -25.32 17.75
C ASP A 133 20.83 -24.61 16.53
N GLU A 134 20.17 -24.61 15.35
CA GLU A 134 20.62 -23.91 14.13
C GLU A 134 19.65 -22.81 13.64
N TYR A 135 19.79 -21.63 14.22
CA TYR A 135 18.86 -20.51 14.03
C TYR A 135 19.27 -19.55 12.91
N SER A 136 19.62 -20.07 11.74
CA SER A 136 20.05 -19.27 10.57
C SER A 136 18.89 -18.81 9.68
N LYS A 137 17.67 -19.34 9.90
CA LYS A 137 16.49 -19.05 9.09
C LYS A 137 15.45 -18.35 9.94
N GLU A 138 15.24 -17.07 9.68
CA GLU A 138 14.22 -16.29 10.36
C GLU A 138 12.83 -16.61 9.83
N VAL A 139 11.86 -16.65 10.74
CA VAL A 139 10.44 -16.57 10.40
C VAL A 139 9.95 -15.17 10.77
N GLY A 140 10.30 -14.19 9.92
CA GLY A 140 9.92 -12.77 10.04
C GLY A 140 9.91 -12.09 8.65
N ARG A 141 9.29 -10.90 8.54
CA ARG A 141 9.17 -10.13 7.28
C ARG A 141 10.54 -9.76 6.67
N ALA A 142 11.52 -9.45 7.53
CA ALA A 142 12.96 -9.29 7.24
C ALA A 142 13.76 -9.45 8.55
N PRO A 143 15.07 -9.79 8.50
CA PRO A 143 15.96 -9.57 9.62
C PRO A 143 15.99 -8.08 9.87
N CYS A 144 15.36 -7.64 10.94
CA CYS A 144 15.53 -6.25 11.32
C CYS A 144 16.89 -6.11 11.99
N GLY A 145 17.56 -4.97 11.80
CA GLY A 145 18.88 -4.75 12.40
C GLY A 145 18.90 -4.97 13.92
N SER A 146 17.83 -4.58 14.62
CA SER A 146 17.65 -4.82 16.06
C SER A 146 17.36 -6.29 16.41
N GLY A 147 16.67 -7.03 15.55
CA GLY A 147 16.45 -8.48 15.70
C GLY A 147 17.75 -9.26 15.53
N SER A 148 18.56 -8.88 14.54
CA SER A 148 19.90 -9.42 14.30
C SER A 148 20.82 -9.19 15.51
N SER A 149 20.85 -7.98 16.08
CA SER A 149 21.66 -7.71 17.28
C SER A 149 21.18 -8.50 18.50
N SER A 150 19.87 -8.57 18.73
CA SER A 150 19.26 -9.38 19.80
C SER A 150 19.63 -10.86 19.67
N ARG A 151 19.70 -11.38 18.43
CA ARG A 151 20.08 -12.76 18.14
C ARG A 151 21.55 -13.04 18.46
N ILE A 152 22.43 -12.13 18.07
CA ILE A 152 23.86 -12.22 18.39
C ILE A 152 24.06 -12.20 19.91
N ALA A 153 23.37 -11.31 20.63
CA ALA A 153 23.41 -11.27 22.09
C ALA A 153 22.96 -12.59 22.73
N GLN A 154 21.89 -13.20 22.23
CA GLN A 154 21.46 -14.52 22.70
C GLN A 154 22.51 -15.61 22.42
N GLN A 155 23.06 -15.68 21.20
CA GLN A 155 24.03 -16.72 20.84
C GLN A 155 25.34 -16.54 21.62
N PHE A 156 25.79 -15.30 21.78
CA PHE A 156 26.98 -14.96 22.56
C PHE A 156 26.78 -15.29 24.04
N GLY A 157 25.65 -14.88 24.65
CA GLY A 157 25.32 -15.18 26.04
C GLY A 157 25.18 -16.67 26.34
N ARG A 158 24.84 -17.48 25.33
CA ARG A 158 24.80 -18.96 25.43
C ARG A 158 26.13 -19.65 25.07
N GLY A 159 27.17 -18.90 24.75
CA GLY A 159 28.47 -19.45 24.31
C GLY A 159 28.45 -20.14 22.94
N LEU A 160 27.40 -19.93 22.14
CA LEU A 160 27.23 -20.50 20.79
C LEU A 160 27.94 -19.69 19.70
N LEU A 161 28.33 -18.46 20.01
CA LEU A 161 29.02 -17.55 19.12
C LEU A 161 30.20 -16.89 19.83
N LYS A 162 31.36 -16.81 19.17
CA LYS A 162 32.55 -16.16 19.71
C LYS A 162 32.59 -14.67 19.33
N MET A 163 33.37 -13.89 20.07
CA MET A 163 33.68 -12.50 19.69
C MET A 163 34.28 -12.48 18.28
N ASP A 164 33.99 -11.42 17.52
CA ASP A 164 34.44 -11.20 16.13
C ASP A 164 33.93 -12.25 15.12
N GLN A 165 33.06 -13.17 15.53
CA GLN A 165 32.48 -14.16 14.64
C GLN A 165 31.21 -13.60 13.97
N THR A 166 31.31 -13.24 12.69
CA THR A 166 30.16 -12.78 11.90
C THR A 166 29.16 -13.89 11.63
N LYS A 167 27.87 -13.58 11.76
CA LYS A 167 26.75 -14.39 11.26
C LYS A 167 25.99 -13.64 10.17
N ILE A 168 25.40 -14.40 9.26
CA ILE A 168 24.55 -13.89 8.18
C ILE A 168 23.12 -14.35 8.45
N PHE A 169 22.18 -13.40 8.45
CA PHE A 169 20.75 -13.64 8.57
C PHE A 169 20.09 -13.30 7.24
N GLU A 170 19.28 -14.22 6.70
CA GLU A 170 18.61 -14.06 5.40
C GLU A 170 17.10 -13.99 5.59
N SER A 171 16.46 -12.99 4.97
CA SER A 171 14.99 -12.84 4.97
C SER A 171 14.31 -13.79 3.99
N ARG A 172 12.99 -13.97 4.15
CA ARG A 172 12.14 -14.60 3.11
C ARG A 172 12.11 -13.82 1.80
N THR A 173 12.38 -12.51 1.85
CA THR A 173 12.47 -11.62 0.68
C THR A 173 13.88 -11.57 0.06
N GLY A 174 14.87 -12.25 0.65
CA GLY A 174 16.25 -12.34 0.16
C GLY A 174 17.23 -11.28 0.69
N GLY A 175 16.83 -10.42 1.62
CA GLY A 175 17.72 -9.43 2.28
C GLY A 175 18.70 -10.12 3.25
N ARG A 176 19.95 -9.62 3.37
CA ARG A 176 21.04 -10.35 4.04
C ARG A 176 21.82 -9.51 5.04
N TYR A 177 21.50 -9.63 6.31
CA TYR A 177 22.16 -8.87 7.37
C TYR A 177 23.39 -9.61 7.88
N ARG A 178 24.52 -8.91 7.96
CA ARG A 178 25.74 -9.42 8.60
C ARG A 178 25.84 -8.80 9.99
N ALA A 179 25.91 -9.64 11.01
CA ALA A 179 26.01 -9.19 12.38
C ALA A 179 27.24 -9.80 13.07
N THR A 180 28.05 -8.95 13.71
CA THR A 180 29.30 -9.33 14.36
C THR A 180 29.35 -8.78 15.79
N PRO A 181 29.51 -9.62 16.82
CA PRO A 181 29.77 -9.14 18.17
C PRO A 181 31.18 -8.53 18.24
N LEU A 182 31.29 -7.25 18.61
CA LEU A 182 32.58 -6.54 18.64
C LEU A 182 33.09 -6.25 20.06
N GLN A 183 32.18 -6.08 21.02
CA GLN A 183 32.58 -5.69 22.37
C GLN A 183 31.65 -6.28 23.41
N ALA A 184 32.22 -6.99 24.40
CA ALA A 184 31.50 -7.37 25.61
C ALA A 184 31.44 -6.17 26.56
N VAL A 185 30.25 -5.87 27.05
CA VAL A 185 29.98 -4.75 27.97
C VAL A 185 29.00 -5.19 29.06
N LYS A 186 28.83 -4.36 30.08
CA LYS A 186 27.75 -4.52 31.07
C LYS A 186 26.66 -3.50 30.78
N CYS A 187 25.40 -3.92 30.84
CA CYS A 187 24.25 -3.03 30.82
C CYS A 187 23.46 -3.26 32.12
N GLY A 188 23.62 -2.35 33.09
CA GLY A 188 23.26 -2.63 34.47
C GLY A 188 23.93 -3.91 35.00
N GLU A 189 23.14 -4.90 35.43
CA GLU A 189 23.65 -6.18 35.95
C GLU A 189 23.87 -7.24 34.85
N TYR A 190 23.38 -6.99 33.64
CA TYR A 190 23.38 -7.97 32.55
C TYR A 190 24.69 -7.96 31.76
N ASP A 191 25.17 -9.16 31.42
CA ASP A 191 26.20 -9.33 30.38
C ASP A 191 25.60 -8.99 29.02
N ALA A 192 26.20 -8.00 28.36
CA ALA A 192 25.73 -7.45 27.10
C ALA A 192 26.85 -7.47 26.05
N VAL A 193 26.45 -7.35 24.80
CA VAL A 193 27.37 -7.25 23.67
C VAL A 193 26.94 -6.11 22.74
N VAL A 194 27.92 -5.34 22.29
CA VAL A 194 27.76 -4.39 21.19
C VAL A 194 27.97 -5.13 19.89
N VAL A 195 26.98 -5.04 19.01
CA VAL A 195 26.95 -5.78 17.74
C VAL A 195 27.06 -4.78 16.60
N GLU A 196 28.00 -4.99 15.69
CA GLU A 196 27.99 -4.31 14.40
C GLU A 196 27.06 -5.07 13.46
N VAL A 197 26.04 -4.39 12.96
CA VAL A 197 25.09 -4.93 11.98
C VAL A 197 25.26 -4.15 10.70
N SER A 198 25.44 -4.86 9.58
CA SER A 198 25.66 -4.26 8.28
C SER A 198 24.77 -4.86 7.21
N GLU A 199 24.30 -3.98 6.31
CA GLU A 199 23.59 -4.35 5.09
C GLU A 199 23.80 -3.30 4.00
N ASN A 200 23.40 -3.62 2.77
CA ASN A 200 23.12 -2.61 1.75
C ASN A 200 21.80 -1.90 2.09
N GLY A 201 21.88 -0.70 2.68
CA GLY A 201 20.68 0.13 2.90
C GLY A 201 20.18 0.73 1.60
N TYR A 202 18.87 0.83 1.43
CA TYR A 202 18.25 1.51 0.27
C TYR A 202 17.18 2.49 0.76
N TYR A 203 16.97 3.58 0.04
CA TYR A 203 15.84 4.48 0.25
C TYR A 203 15.04 4.60 -1.06
N THR A 204 13.72 4.47 -0.96
CA THR A 204 12.85 4.25 -2.12
C THR A 204 12.24 5.54 -2.67
N GLY A 205 12.31 6.63 -1.90
CA GLY A 205 11.85 7.96 -2.29
C GLY A 205 11.92 8.98 -1.15
N SER A 206 11.59 10.23 -1.45
CA SER A 206 11.41 11.30 -0.45
C SER A 206 10.17 12.13 -0.74
N SER A 207 9.59 12.71 0.32
CA SER A 207 8.54 13.73 0.26
C SER A 207 9.08 15.03 0.86
N SER A 208 9.18 16.08 0.04
CA SER A 208 9.57 17.47 0.39
C SER A 208 10.52 17.63 1.58
N PHE A 209 11.81 17.87 1.29
CA PHE A 209 12.81 18.20 2.30
C PHE A 209 13.30 19.63 2.06
N SER A 210 13.24 20.46 3.09
CA SER A 210 14.02 21.69 3.22
C SER A 210 14.49 21.75 4.67
N LEU A 211 15.78 21.50 4.92
CA LEU A 211 16.40 22.08 6.11
C LEU A 211 16.63 23.56 5.77
N GLU A 212 16.29 24.45 6.68
CA GLU A 212 16.66 25.87 6.52
C GLU A 212 18.17 25.93 6.24
N ASP A 213 18.53 26.69 5.21
CA ASP A 213 19.85 26.76 4.54
C ASP A 213 20.13 25.69 3.46
N ASP A 214 19.29 25.65 2.41
CA ASP A 214 19.68 25.09 1.10
C ASP A 214 20.76 25.99 0.47
N ASP A 215 22.01 25.76 0.81
CA ASP A 215 23.14 26.19 -0.02
C ASP A 215 23.05 25.42 -1.34
N ASP A 216 22.80 26.13 -2.43
CA ASP A 216 22.45 25.67 -3.80
C ASP A 216 23.56 24.87 -4.52
N ASN A 217 24.48 24.27 -3.77
CA ASN A 217 25.71 23.61 -4.23
C ASN A 217 25.77 22.09 -3.99
N THR A 218 24.70 21.45 -3.51
CA THR A 218 24.66 20.00 -3.35
C THR A 218 24.39 19.30 -4.69
N GLN A 219 25.45 18.91 -5.41
CA GLN A 219 25.30 18.03 -6.56
C GLN A 219 25.01 16.59 -6.11
N PRO A 220 23.86 15.99 -6.49
CA PRO A 220 23.56 14.61 -6.15
C PRO A 220 24.58 13.66 -6.80
N ILE A 221 25.00 12.64 -6.06
CA ILE A 221 26.06 11.72 -6.47
C ILE A 221 25.63 10.81 -7.66
N ARG A 222 24.32 10.69 -7.98
CA ARG A 222 23.83 9.78 -9.04
C ARG A 222 22.59 10.27 -9.79
N ASP A 223 22.56 10.01 -11.10
CA ASP A 223 21.34 9.99 -11.92
C ASP A 223 20.58 8.67 -11.68
N MET A 224 19.31 8.76 -11.26
CA MET A 224 18.44 7.59 -11.03
C MET A 224 17.12 7.71 -11.79
N ALA A 225 16.59 6.59 -12.26
CA ALA A 225 15.24 6.54 -12.81
C ALA A 225 14.25 7.01 -11.74
N THR A 226 13.53 8.10 -12.04
CA THR A 226 12.68 8.79 -11.07
C THR A 226 11.23 8.77 -11.53
N PHE A 227 10.34 8.29 -10.67
CA PHE A 227 8.89 8.31 -10.88
C PHE A 227 8.28 9.37 -9.98
N VAL A 228 7.46 10.26 -10.56
CA VAL A 228 6.77 11.30 -9.79
C VAL A 228 5.30 10.95 -9.73
N THR A 229 4.75 10.96 -8.51
CA THR A 229 3.37 10.61 -8.27
C THR A 229 2.68 11.64 -7.39
N THR A 230 1.38 11.76 -7.59
CA THR A 230 0.49 12.43 -6.64
C THR A 230 -0.36 11.36 -5.96
N GLU A 231 -0.38 11.38 -4.64
CA GLU A 231 -1.14 10.45 -3.81
C GLU A 231 -2.45 11.10 -3.38
N MET A 232 -3.54 10.36 -3.54
CA MET A 232 -4.87 10.75 -3.11
C MET A 232 -5.57 9.57 -2.43
N HIS A 233 -6.71 9.84 -1.80
CA HIS A 233 -7.63 8.79 -1.38
C HIS A 233 -9.08 9.16 -1.64
N THR A 234 -9.93 8.16 -1.80
CA THR A 234 -11.40 8.32 -1.78
C THR A 234 -11.97 7.35 -0.76
N CYS A 235 -12.65 7.86 0.28
CA CYS A 235 -13.18 7.04 1.38
C CYS A 235 -12.15 6.08 2.01
N GLY A 236 -10.88 6.50 2.09
CA GLY A 236 -9.76 5.70 2.59
C GLY A 236 -9.15 4.72 1.58
N GLN A 237 -9.69 4.58 0.37
CA GLN A 237 -9.05 3.81 -0.71
C GLN A 237 -7.87 4.62 -1.26
N PRO A 238 -6.61 4.16 -1.11
CA PRO A 238 -5.44 4.88 -1.61
C PRO A 238 -5.36 4.79 -3.14
N ILE A 239 -5.07 5.93 -3.75
CA ILE A 239 -5.04 6.15 -5.20
C ILE A 239 -3.75 6.90 -5.53
N ARG A 240 -2.88 6.25 -6.32
CA ARG A 240 -1.62 6.78 -6.80
C ARG A 240 -1.75 7.22 -8.25
N ILE A 241 -1.61 8.51 -8.52
CA ILE A 241 -1.65 9.06 -9.87
C ILE A 241 -0.22 9.25 -10.36
N ILE A 242 0.15 8.57 -11.44
CA ILE A 242 1.49 8.62 -12.02
C ILE A 242 1.62 9.85 -12.92
N GLU A 243 2.51 10.77 -12.58
CA GLU A 243 2.76 11.99 -13.35
C GLU A 243 3.95 11.84 -14.30
N LYS A 244 5.02 11.16 -13.87
CA LYS A 244 6.27 10.97 -14.64
C LYS A 244 6.92 9.62 -14.34
N GLY A 245 7.78 9.17 -15.25
CA GLY A 245 8.66 8.00 -15.06
C GLY A 245 8.34 6.80 -15.96
N PHE A 246 7.16 6.76 -16.59
CA PHE A 246 6.86 5.75 -17.61
C PHE A 246 7.50 6.08 -18.95
N PRO A 247 7.95 5.07 -19.72
CA PRO A 247 8.39 5.27 -21.09
C PRO A 247 7.23 5.72 -21.97
N LYS A 248 7.53 6.11 -23.22
CA LYS A 248 6.48 6.37 -24.21
C LYS A 248 5.61 5.12 -24.39
N ILE A 249 4.33 5.25 -24.05
CA ILE A 249 3.35 4.17 -24.16
C ILE A 249 2.87 4.08 -25.60
N LEU A 250 3.10 2.93 -26.24
CA LEU A 250 2.81 2.71 -27.66
C LEU A 250 1.40 2.11 -27.85
N GLY A 251 0.76 2.44 -28.96
CA GLY A 251 -0.56 1.94 -29.34
C GLY A 251 -1.52 3.05 -29.77
N ASP A 252 -2.33 2.78 -30.80
CA ASP A 252 -3.26 3.77 -31.36
C ASP A 252 -4.56 3.87 -30.57
N THR A 253 -4.92 2.81 -29.82
CA THR A 253 -6.11 2.76 -28.96
C THR A 253 -5.70 2.62 -27.50
N LEU A 254 -6.56 3.06 -26.57
CA LEU A 254 -6.36 2.87 -25.13
C LEU A 254 -6.13 1.40 -24.78
N ARG A 255 -6.83 0.50 -25.49
CA ARG A 255 -6.64 -0.94 -25.34
C ARG A 255 -5.23 -1.39 -25.72
N LYS A 256 -4.75 -1.01 -26.92
CA LYS A 256 -3.38 -1.35 -27.37
C LYS A 256 -2.31 -0.77 -26.44
N LYS A 257 -2.54 0.42 -25.87
CA LYS A 257 -1.66 1.03 -24.86
C LYS A 257 -1.60 0.20 -23.58
N MET A 258 -2.75 -0.30 -23.12
CA MET A 258 -2.81 -1.20 -21.97
C MET A 258 -2.13 -2.54 -22.26
N ASP A 259 -2.36 -3.14 -23.43
CA ASP A 259 -1.71 -4.39 -23.82
C ASP A 259 -0.18 -4.24 -23.92
N TYR A 260 0.30 -3.11 -24.45
CA TYR A 260 1.74 -2.77 -24.46
C TYR A 260 2.33 -2.70 -23.05
N LEU A 261 1.61 -2.09 -22.10
CA LEU A 261 2.06 -2.04 -20.70
C LEU A 261 2.09 -3.43 -20.07
N ILE A 262 1.07 -4.26 -20.31
CA ILE A 262 0.99 -5.64 -19.80
C ILE A 262 2.15 -6.49 -20.33
N GLN A 263 2.43 -6.40 -21.63
CA GLN A 263 3.41 -7.26 -22.30
C GLN A 263 4.86 -6.83 -22.01
N GLU A 264 5.13 -5.53 -22.04
CA GLU A 264 6.50 -5.01 -22.04
C GLU A 264 6.89 -4.32 -20.72
N HIS A 265 5.93 -3.82 -19.94
CA HIS A 265 6.19 -2.90 -18.82
C HIS A 265 5.48 -3.25 -17.49
N ASP A 266 4.98 -4.48 -17.30
CA ASP A 266 4.33 -4.90 -16.04
C ASP A 266 5.29 -4.81 -14.84
N HIS A 267 6.61 -4.89 -15.07
CA HIS A 267 7.62 -4.68 -14.06
C HIS A 267 7.52 -3.28 -13.41
N LEU A 268 7.10 -2.24 -14.15
CA LEU A 268 6.88 -0.90 -13.59
C LEU A 268 5.64 -0.82 -12.71
N ARG A 269 4.59 -1.58 -13.04
CA ARG A 269 3.44 -1.73 -12.15
C ARG A 269 3.86 -2.37 -10.84
N LYS A 270 4.57 -3.51 -10.89
CA LYS A 270 5.09 -4.18 -9.69
C LYS A 270 5.95 -3.23 -8.85
N LEU A 271 6.88 -2.54 -9.48
CA LEU A 271 7.77 -1.57 -8.85
C LEU A 271 7.05 -0.50 -8.01
N LEU A 272 5.91 -0.02 -8.52
CA LEU A 272 5.18 1.11 -7.94
C LEU A 272 3.98 0.69 -7.08
N MET A 273 3.37 -0.47 -7.35
CA MET A 273 2.18 -0.93 -6.63
C MET A 273 2.51 -1.87 -5.49
N TRP A 274 3.56 -2.68 -5.63
CA TRP A 274 3.98 -3.63 -4.60
C TRP A 274 4.90 -2.97 -3.56
N GLU A 275 5.11 -3.67 -2.46
CA GLU A 275 6.11 -3.25 -1.47
C GLU A 275 7.49 -3.23 -2.13
N PRO A 276 8.39 -2.28 -1.79
CA PRO A 276 8.33 -1.36 -0.64
C PRO A 276 7.75 0.04 -0.95
N ARG A 277 7.30 0.32 -2.18
CA ARG A 277 6.79 1.66 -2.57
C ARG A 277 5.28 1.78 -2.46
N GLY A 278 4.60 0.68 -2.68
CA GLY A 278 3.16 0.55 -2.48
C GLY A 278 2.86 -0.49 -1.42
N HIS A 279 1.67 -1.05 -1.48
CA HIS A 279 1.21 -2.12 -0.63
C HIS A 279 0.07 -2.87 -1.35
N PHE A 280 -0.31 -4.03 -0.82
CA PHE A 280 -1.22 -4.98 -1.47
C PHE A 280 -2.55 -4.42 -1.99
N ASP A 281 -3.01 -3.31 -1.43
CA ASP A 281 -4.34 -2.76 -1.69
C ASP A 281 -4.31 -1.37 -2.37
N LEU A 282 -3.14 -0.98 -2.89
CA LEU A 282 -2.94 0.28 -3.60
C LEU A 282 -3.55 0.21 -5.01
N ILE A 283 -4.21 1.30 -5.43
CA ILE A 283 -4.69 1.49 -6.80
C ILE A 283 -3.85 2.57 -7.46
N GLY A 284 -3.32 2.27 -8.65
CA GLY A 284 -2.57 3.19 -9.49
C GLY A 284 -3.36 3.66 -10.71
N VAL A 285 -3.04 4.85 -11.20
CA VAL A 285 -3.60 5.43 -12.42
C VAL A 285 -2.48 5.99 -13.29
N ILE A 286 -2.41 5.54 -14.54
CA ILE A 286 -1.53 6.09 -15.58
C ILE A 286 -2.36 6.96 -16.51
N LEU A 287 -1.93 8.20 -16.71
CA LEU A 287 -2.56 9.14 -17.64
C LEU A 287 -1.96 9.00 -19.04
N VAL A 288 -2.80 8.86 -20.05
CA VAL A 288 -2.38 8.73 -21.45
C VAL A 288 -3.22 9.62 -22.35
N GLN A 289 -2.72 9.91 -23.54
CA GLN A 289 -3.53 10.54 -24.57
C GLN A 289 -4.72 9.63 -24.90
N PRO A 290 -5.96 10.14 -24.95
CA PRO A 290 -7.10 9.34 -25.36
C PRO A 290 -7.10 9.10 -26.87
N ASP A 291 -7.78 8.05 -27.32
CA ASP A 291 -8.16 7.84 -28.72
C ASP A 291 -9.66 8.10 -28.96
N HIS A 292 -10.45 8.25 -27.90
CA HIS A 292 -11.85 8.65 -28.02
C HIS A 292 -11.96 10.16 -28.30
N PRO A 293 -12.68 10.61 -29.35
CA PRO A 293 -12.68 12.01 -29.78
C PRO A 293 -13.30 12.97 -28.78
N GLU A 294 -14.20 12.48 -27.92
CA GLU A 294 -14.81 13.30 -26.86
C GLU A 294 -14.07 13.27 -25.52
N ALA A 295 -13.02 12.46 -25.37
CA ALA A 295 -12.34 12.35 -24.09
C ALA A 295 -11.32 13.47 -23.90
N ASP A 296 -11.28 14.04 -22.69
CA ASP A 296 -10.26 15.01 -22.28
C ASP A 296 -8.93 14.31 -21.98
N ILE A 297 -8.98 13.09 -21.43
CA ILE A 297 -7.83 12.29 -21.05
C ILE A 297 -8.15 10.80 -21.08
N GLY A 298 -7.14 9.95 -21.35
CA GLY A 298 -7.23 8.50 -21.13
C GLY A 298 -6.64 8.10 -19.78
N ALA A 299 -7.25 7.13 -19.11
CA ALA A 299 -6.78 6.61 -17.83
C ALA A 299 -6.67 5.08 -17.88
N ILE A 300 -5.51 4.56 -17.49
CA ILE A 300 -5.26 3.12 -17.35
C ILE A 300 -5.09 2.84 -15.85
N PHE A 301 -5.95 1.98 -15.30
CA PHE A 301 -5.93 1.63 -13.89
C PHE A 301 -5.08 0.38 -13.67
N MET A 302 -4.37 0.35 -12.54
CA MET A 302 -3.54 -0.78 -12.14
C MET A 302 -3.66 -1.06 -10.65
N HIS A 303 -3.47 -2.32 -10.25
CA HIS A 303 -3.58 -2.80 -8.88
C HIS A 303 -2.58 -3.96 -8.65
N ASN A 304 -2.70 -4.68 -7.54
CA ASN A 304 -1.78 -5.75 -7.14
C ASN A 304 -1.65 -6.90 -8.15
N GLU A 305 -2.75 -7.33 -8.77
CA GLU A 305 -2.82 -8.43 -9.74
C GLU A 305 -2.43 -8.00 -11.17
N GLY A 306 -2.74 -6.75 -11.57
CA GLY A 306 -2.56 -6.33 -12.95
C GLY A 306 -3.27 -5.02 -13.29
N TYR A 307 -3.82 -4.94 -14.50
CA TYR A 307 -4.50 -3.77 -15.04
C TYR A 307 -6.01 -4.02 -15.09
N GLY A 308 -6.78 -3.04 -14.62
CA GLY A 308 -8.22 -3.18 -14.41
C GLY A 308 -9.07 -2.35 -15.38
N PRO A 309 -10.36 -2.70 -15.55
CA PRO A 309 -11.23 -2.08 -16.55
C PRO A 309 -11.65 -0.66 -16.20
N MET A 310 -12.00 -0.40 -14.93
CA MET A 310 -12.26 0.91 -14.33
C MET A 310 -12.31 0.79 -12.81
N CYS A 311 -11.97 1.87 -12.10
CA CYS A 311 -12.14 1.98 -10.66
C CYS A 311 -12.87 3.29 -10.32
N GLY A 312 -14.10 3.20 -9.82
CA GLY A 312 -14.91 4.39 -9.51
C GLY A 312 -14.32 5.24 -8.39
N ASP A 313 -13.63 4.62 -7.44
CA ASP A 313 -12.92 5.32 -6.36
C ASP A 313 -11.79 6.19 -6.95
N ALA A 314 -11.02 5.62 -7.88
CA ALA A 314 -9.97 6.33 -8.59
C ALA A 314 -10.54 7.43 -9.50
N THR A 315 -11.68 7.22 -10.16
CA THR A 315 -12.35 8.25 -10.98
C THR A 315 -12.73 9.49 -10.16
N ILE A 316 -13.18 9.33 -8.91
CA ILE A 316 -13.51 10.46 -8.03
C ILE A 316 -12.27 11.30 -7.74
N SER A 317 -11.17 10.67 -7.29
CA SER A 317 -9.91 11.39 -7.05
C SER A 317 -9.33 11.98 -8.32
N LEU A 318 -9.33 11.22 -9.41
CA LEU A 318 -8.79 11.63 -10.69
C LEU A 318 -9.54 12.84 -11.28
N GLY A 319 -10.87 12.84 -11.25
CA GLY A 319 -11.66 13.98 -11.73
C GLY A 319 -11.25 15.27 -11.04
N ARG A 320 -11.14 15.24 -9.70
CA ARG A 320 -10.68 16.39 -8.91
C ARG A 320 -9.24 16.78 -9.25
N TYR A 321 -8.33 15.81 -9.33
CA TYR A 321 -6.94 15.99 -9.71
C TYR A 321 -6.77 16.71 -11.06
N LEU A 322 -7.52 16.28 -12.08
CA LEU A 322 -7.42 16.83 -13.43
C LEU A 322 -7.83 18.30 -13.49
N VAL A 323 -8.84 18.70 -12.70
CA VAL A 323 -9.26 20.10 -12.58
C VAL A 323 -8.22 20.91 -11.81
N ASP A 324 -7.77 20.41 -10.66
CA ASP A 324 -6.80 21.10 -9.79
C ASP A 324 -5.45 21.33 -10.48
N LYS A 325 -4.99 20.37 -11.29
CA LYS A 325 -3.72 20.44 -12.03
C LYS A 325 -3.84 21.23 -13.34
N GLY A 326 -5.02 21.78 -13.65
CA GLY A 326 -5.24 22.55 -14.88
C GLY A 326 -5.12 21.72 -16.17
N ILE A 327 -5.31 20.40 -16.09
CA ILE A 327 -5.24 19.50 -17.25
C ILE A 327 -6.50 19.68 -18.11
N VAL A 328 -7.64 19.98 -17.48
CA VAL A 328 -8.89 20.30 -18.16
C VAL A 328 -8.79 21.69 -18.78
N ARG A 329 -8.87 21.79 -20.12
CA ARG A 329 -8.57 23.02 -20.87
C ARG A 329 -9.54 24.17 -20.62
N ASN A 330 -10.76 23.91 -20.16
CA ASN A 330 -11.78 24.94 -19.90
C ASN A 330 -12.67 24.55 -18.70
N PRO A 331 -12.19 24.74 -17.45
CA PRO A 331 -13.00 24.43 -16.27
C PRO A 331 -14.20 25.37 -16.17
N SER A 332 -15.38 24.81 -15.90
CA SER A 332 -16.65 25.54 -15.73
C SER A 332 -17.11 25.62 -14.27
N ILE A 333 -17.88 26.67 -13.95
CA ILE A 333 -18.48 26.95 -12.64
C ILE A 333 -20.01 26.81 -12.77
N PRO A 334 -20.74 26.25 -11.78
CA PRO A 334 -20.28 25.73 -10.49
C PRO A 334 -19.78 24.28 -10.53
N LYS A 335 -19.80 23.65 -11.71
CA LYS A 335 -19.34 22.28 -11.92
C LYS A 335 -18.52 22.21 -13.20
N THR A 336 -17.36 21.59 -13.12
CA THR A 336 -16.51 21.26 -14.26
C THR A 336 -16.77 19.83 -14.70
N VAL A 337 -17.04 19.64 -15.99
CA VAL A 337 -17.19 18.31 -16.60
C VAL A 337 -15.83 17.83 -17.08
N VAL A 338 -15.51 16.57 -16.81
CA VAL A 338 -14.28 15.90 -17.22
C VAL A 338 -14.65 14.55 -17.84
N LYS A 339 -14.35 14.36 -19.11
CA LYS A 339 -14.59 13.12 -19.84
C LYS A 339 -13.32 12.27 -19.85
N ILE A 340 -13.35 11.16 -19.13
CA ILE A 340 -12.21 10.25 -18.93
C ILE A 340 -12.46 8.99 -19.76
N GLN A 341 -11.57 8.68 -20.71
CA GLN A 341 -11.60 7.41 -21.41
C GLN A 341 -10.96 6.32 -20.54
N CYS A 342 -11.76 5.35 -20.15
CA CYS A 342 -11.33 4.16 -19.39
C CYS A 342 -11.36 2.92 -20.31
N PRO A 343 -10.67 1.81 -19.96
CA PRO A 343 -10.82 0.55 -20.70
C PRO A 343 -12.26 0.03 -20.77
N CYS A 344 -13.10 0.34 -19.78
CA CYS A 344 -14.52 0.00 -19.81
C CYS A 344 -15.38 0.93 -20.70
N GLY A 345 -14.83 2.03 -21.23
CA GLY A 345 -15.56 3.04 -22.01
C GLY A 345 -15.37 4.47 -21.49
N LEU A 346 -16.12 5.41 -22.09
CA LEU A 346 -16.09 6.83 -21.71
C LEU A 346 -16.86 7.06 -20.41
N VAL A 347 -16.23 7.71 -19.43
CA VAL A 347 -16.82 8.06 -18.14
C VAL A 347 -16.84 9.58 -17.99
N GLU A 348 -18.02 10.15 -17.76
CA GLU A 348 -18.18 11.57 -17.44
C GLU A 348 -18.10 11.77 -15.93
N ALA A 349 -17.14 12.56 -15.47
CA ALA A 349 -17.03 13.04 -14.10
C ALA A 349 -17.42 14.53 -14.02
N ARG A 350 -18.12 14.92 -12.95
CA ARG A 350 -18.52 16.29 -12.64
C ARG A 350 -17.92 16.70 -11.31
N VAL A 351 -16.99 17.63 -11.37
CA VAL A 351 -16.26 18.15 -10.23
C VAL A 351 -16.91 19.45 -9.78
N GLN A 352 -17.33 19.54 -8.52
CA GLN A 352 -17.74 20.83 -7.95
C GLN A 352 -16.56 21.79 -8.00
N ASN A 353 -16.78 22.99 -8.56
CA ASN A 353 -15.74 23.99 -8.76
C ASN A 353 -16.35 25.39 -8.64
N ASP A 354 -15.88 26.17 -7.67
CA ASP A 354 -16.31 27.57 -7.45
C ASP A 354 -15.35 28.61 -8.07
N GLY A 355 -14.33 28.16 -8.81
CA GLY A 355 -13.27 28.98 -9.39
C GLY A 355 -12.07 29.22 -8.45
N LYS A 356 -12.16 28.83 -7.18
CA LYS A 356 -11.07 28.90 -6.19
C LYS A 356 -10.71 27.53 -5.64
N LYS A 357 -11.68 26.64 -5.51
CA LYS A 357 -11.52 25.33 -4.89
C LYS A 357 -12.41 24.29 -5.58
N THR A 358 -11.86 23.08 -5.70
CA THR A 358 -12.61 21.89 -6.10
C THR A 358 -13.18 21.14 -4.89
N GLY A 359 -14.33 20.51 -5.09
CA GLY A 359 -15.07 19.80 -4.05
C GLY A 359 -15.45 18.38 -4.43
N ALA A 360 -16.68 18.00 -4.09
CA ALA A 360 -17.20 16.67 -4.37
C ALA A 360 -17.20 16.38 -5.88
N VAL A 361 -17.00 15.11 -6.22
CA VAL A 361 -17.03 14.63 -7.59
C VAL A 361 -18.17 13.63 -7.72
N SER A 362 -18.99 13.81 -8.75
CA SER A 362 -19.89 12.77 -9.24
C SER A 362 -19.38 12.18 -10.55
N PHE A 363 -19.68 10.93 -10.84
CA PHE A 363 -19.42 10.33 -12.15
C PHE A 363 -20.60 9.46 -12.58
N PHE A 364 -20.78 9.32 -13.89
CA PHE A 364 -21.78 8.43 -14.46
C PHE A 364 -21.14 7.10 -14.79
N SER A 365 -21.69 6.01 -14.25
CA SER A 365 -21.24 4.67 -14.58
C SER A 365 -21.46 4.36 -16.06
N VAL A 366 -20.69 3.40 -16.57
CA VAL A 366 -21.11 2.67 -17.78
C VAL A 366 -22.44 1.94 -17.54
N PRO A 367 -23.17 1.51 -18.59
CA PRO A 367 -24.38 0.71 -18.42
C PRO A 367 -24.14 -0.47 -17.47
N SER A 368 -24.82 -0.44 -16.32
CA SER A 368 -24.69 -1.45 -15.27
C SER A 368 -25.93 -2.33 -15.26
N PHE A 369 -25.77 -3.65 -15.18
CA PHE A 369 -26.86 -4.61 -15.32
C PHE A 369 -26.69 -5.84 -14.43
N LEU A 370 -27.82 -6.47 -14.08
CA LEU A 370 -27.83 -7.81 -13.47
C LEU A 370 -27.61 -8.85 -14.58
N TYR A 371 -26.53 -9.62 -14.49
CA TYR A 371 -26.16 -10.63 -15.49
C TYR A 371 -26.90 -11.94 -15.24
N GLU A 372 -26.78 -12.49 -14.03
CA GLU A 372 -27.50 -13.69 -13.64
C GLU A 372 -27.90 -13.59 -12.16
N LYS A 373 -29.10 -14.10 -11.86
CA LYS A 373 -29.68 -14.05 -10.52
C LYS A 373 -29.66 -15.42 -9.87
N ASP A 374 -29.53 -15.44 -8.55
CA ASP A 374 -29.70 -16.64 -7.73
C ASP A 374 -28.78 -17.81 -8.18
N VAL A 375 -27.54 -17.50 -8.56
CA VAL A 375 -26.51 -18.46 -8.99
C VAL A 375 -26.04 -19.27 -7.79
N SER A 376 -26.19 -20.59 -7.89
CA SER A 376 -25.85 -21.52 -6.80
C SER A 376 -24.42 -22.03 -6.96
N VAL A 377 -23.55 -21.73 -5.99
CA VAL A 377 -22.12 -22.06 -5.99
C VAL A 377 -21.80 -22.90 -4.77
N HIS A 378 -21.10 -24.02 -4.95
CA HIS A 378 -20.61 -24.83 -3.84
C HIS A 378 -19.19 -24.39 -3.47
N VAL A 379 -19.02 -23.75 -2.31
CA VAL A 379 -17.71 -23.32 -1.83
C VAL A 379 -17.19 -24.31 -0.80
N SER A 380 -15.98 -24.80 -1.02
CA SER A 380 -15.30 -25.68 -0.05
C SER A 380 -15.32 -25.05 1.35
N GLU A 381 -15.60 -25.85 2.38
CA GLU A 381 -15.73 -25.43 3.79
C GLU A 381 -16.98 -24.60 4.15
N PHE A 382 -17.63 -23.94 3.19
CA PHE A 382 -18.80 -23.08 3.42
C PHE A 382 -20.12 -23.63 2.86
N GLY A 383 -20.06 -24.67 2.02
CA GLY A 383 -21.24 -25.34 1.48
C GLY A 383 -21.89 -24.55 0.35
N GLN A 384 -23.23 -24.65 0.24
CA GLN A 384 -23.96 -24.03 -0.86
C GLN A 384 -24.22 -22.54 -0.58
N ILE A 385 -23.73 -21.69 -1.47
CA ILE A 385 -23.88 -20.23 -1.43
C ILE A 385 -24.65 -19.78 -2.68
N VAL A 386 -25.58 -18.84 -2.52
CA VAL A 386 -26.37 -18.26 -3.61
C VAL A 386 -25.94 -16.81 -3.81
N VAL A 387 -25.51 -16.48 -5.03
CA VAL A 387 -25.01 -15.15 -5.38
C VAL A 387 -25.77 -14.56 -6.57
N ASP A 388 -25.82 -13.23 -6.64
CA ASP A 388 -26.19 -12.54 -7.87
C ASP A 388 -24.91 -12.11 -8.60
N ILE A 389 -24.84 -12.32 -9.90
CA ILE A 389 -23.76 -11.84 -10.75
C ILE A 389 -24.23 -10.57 -11.46
N ALA A 390 -23.55 -9.45 -11.23
CA ALA A 390 -23.90 -8.16 -11.81
C ALA A 390 -22.68 -7.42 -12.34
N TYR A 391 -22.89 -6.57 -13.35
CA TYR A 391 -21.88 -5.75 -13.97
C TYR A 391 -22.08 -4.27 -13.62
N GLY A 392 -20.99 -3.60 -13.22
CA GLY A 392 -20.97 -2.16 -12.91
C GLY A 392 -19.71 -1.44 -13.40
N GLY A 393 -19.11 -1.91 -14.50
CA GLY A 393 -17.74 -1.57 -14.92
C GLY A 393 -16.73 -2.68 -14.65
N GLY A 394 -17.14 -3.69 -13.89
CA GLY A 394 -16.53 -5.01 -13.73
C GLY A 394 -17.61 -5.98 -13.25
N PHE A 395 -17.42 -7.29 -13.43
CA PHE A 395 -18.36 -8.29 -12.91
C PHE A 395 -18.10 -8.57 -11.44
N TYR A 396 -19.17 -8.51 -10.64
CA TYR A 396 -19.14 -8.81 -9.22
C TYR A 396 -20.15 -9.88 -8.87
N ALA A 397 -19.77 -10.79 -7.97
CA ALA A 397 -20.73 -11.60 -7.26
C ALA A 397 -21.17 -10.89 -5.98
N ILE A 398 -22.47 -10.72 -5.80
CA ILE A 398 -23.09 -10.02 -4.68
C ILE A 398 -23.70 -11.05 -3.73
N VAL A 399 -23.29 -11.03 -2.47
CA VAL A 399 -23.69 -12.02 -1.47
C VAL A 399 -23.85 -11.37 -0.10
N PRO A 400 -24.90 -11.67 0.69
CA PRO A 400 -25.01 -11.17 2.06
C PRO A 400 -24.12 -11.96 3.01
N ALA A 401 -23.52 -11.29 4.00
CA ALA A 401 -22.67 -11.93 5.01
C ALA A 401 -23.38 -13.08 5.77
N SER A 402 -24.71 -13.00 5.91
CA SER A 402 -25.53 -13.99 6.60
C SER A 402 -25.48 -15.38 5.99
N GLN A 403 -25.23 -15.51 4.67
CA GLN A 403 -25.08 -16.82 4.03
C GLN A 403 -23.85 -17.59 4.51
N PHE A 404 -22.89 -16.91 5.14
CA PHE A 404 -21.69 -17.51 5.72
C PHE A 404 -21.80 -17.67 7.25
N ASN A 405 -22.97 -17.45 7.84
CA ASN A 405 -23.16 -17.34 9.30
C ASN A 405 -22.27 -16.23 9.93
N LEU A 406 -22.02 -15.16 9.18
CA LEU A 406 -21.23 -14.02 9.64
C LEU A 406 -22.08 -12.76 9.72
N GLU A 407 -21.69 -11.89 10.65
CA GLU A 407 -22.14 -10.51 10.64
C GLU A 407 -21.32 -9.68 9.65
N HIS A 408 -21.98 -8.76 8.94
CA HIS A 408 -21.32 -7.85 8.01
C HIS A 408 -20.28 -6.93 8.67
N LYS A 409 -20.25 -6.83 10.01
CA LYS A 409 -19.27 -6.06 10.82
C LYS A 409 -18.18 -6.90 11.47
N CYS A 410 -18.12 -8.21 11.22
CA CYS A 410 -17.08 -9.07 11.79
C CYS A 410 -15.66 -8.70 11.28
N SER A 411 -14.64 -9.39 11.77
CA SER A 411 -13.23 -9.15 11.36
C SER A 411 -13.06 -9.14 9.83
N CYS A 412 -12.27 -8.19 9.31
CA CYS A 412 -11.95 -8.13 7.89
C CYS A 412 -11.21 -9.38 7.40
N SER A 413 -10.36 -9.98 8.26
CA SER A 413 -9.65 -11.22 7.92
C SER A 413 -10.61 -12.36 7.66
N LYS A 414 -11.64 -12.51 8.52
CA LYS A 414 -12.74 -13.45 8.30
C LYS A 414 -13.37 -13.18 6.95
N LEU A 415 -13.98 -12.02 6.72
CA LEU A 415 -14.64 -11.72 5.43
C LEU A 415 -13.74 -11.94 4.20
N LYS A 416 -12.45 -11.62 4.31
CA LYS A 416 -11.46 -11.83 3.24
C LYS A 416 -11.27 -13.31 2.91
N GLU A 417 -11.19 -14.17 3.92
CA GLU A 417 -11.09 -15.63 3.76
C GLU A 417 -12.29 -16.18 2.97
N PHE A 418 -13.52 -15.88 3.41
CA PHE A 418 -14.74 -16.36 2.76
C PHE A 418 -14.90 -15.81 1.33
N ALA A 419 -14.77 -14.49 1.18
CA ALA A 419 -14.90 -13.86 -0.13
C ALA A 419 -13.79 -14.31 -1.08
N GLY A 420 -12.58 -14.60 -0.56
CA GLY A 420 -11.49 -15.18 -1.33
C GLY A 420 -11.81 -16.58 -1.84
N ALA A 421 -12.32 -17.46 -0.97
CA ALA A 421 -12.71 -18.83 -1.36
C ALA A 421 -13.84 -18.83 -2.40
N LEU A 422 -14.85 -17.97 -2.22
CA LEU A 422 -15.93 -17.82 -3.20
C LEU A 422 -15.42 -17.26 -4.54
N LEU A 423 -14.47 -16.32 -4.51
CA LEU A 423 -13.87 -15.77 -5.72
C LEU A 423 -13.11 -16.84 -6.52
N ASP A 424 -12.30 -17.66 -5.84
CA ASP A 424 -11.53 -18.74 -6.46
C ASP A 424 -12.45 -19.76 -7.14
N GLU A 425 -13.52 -20.16 -6.44
CA GLU A 425 -14.52 -21.09 -6.95
C GLU A 425 -15.24 -20.54 -8.19
N LEU A 426 -15.69 -19.28 -8.12
CA LEU A 426 -16.35 -18.61 -9.25
C LEU A 426 -15.40 -18.43 -10.45
N ARG A 427 -14.16 -18.01 -10.24
CA ARG A 427 -13.18 -17.84 -11.32
C ARG A 427 -12.83 -19.17 -12.00
N THR A 428 -12.88 -20.27 -11.26
CA THR A 428 -12.60 -21.61 -11.80
C THR A 428 -13.78 -22.16 -12.59
N ASN A 429 -14.99 -22.05 -12.06
CA ASN A 429 -16.15 -22.82 -12.53
C ASN A 429 -17.22 -21.97 -13.25
N TYR A 430 -17.14 -20.65 -13.19
CA TYR A 430 -18.16 -19.76 -13.73
C TYR A 430 -17.57 -18.71 -14.68
N LYS A 431 -18.05 -18.69 -15.93
CA LYS A 431 -17.58 -17.78 -16.97
C LYS A 431 -18.61 -16.69 -17.22
N VAL A 432 -18.13 -15.46 -17.32
CA VAL A 432 -18.94 -14.29 -17.69
C VAL A 432 -18.41 -13.68 -18.97
N VAL A 433 -19.31 -13.13 -19.79
CA VAL A 433 -18.95 -12.41 -21.01
C VAL A 433 -19.77 -11.13 -21.07
N HIS A 434 -19.11 -10.00 -21.26
CA HIS A 434 -19.82 -8.74 -21.45
C HIS A 434 -20.44 -8.69 -22.86
N PRO A 435 -21.74 -8.39 -23.00
CA PRO A 435 -22.50 -8.58 -24.24
C PRO A 435 -22.02 -7.71 -25.41
N GLU A 436 -21.49 -6.52 -25.12
CA GLU A 436 -21.08 -5.53 -26.13
C GLU A 436 -19.57 -5.30 -26.17
N ASN A 437 -18.81 -5.93 -25.27
CA ASN A 437 -17.36 -5.71 -25.14
C ASN A 437 -16.69 -7.01 -24.66
N ASN A 438 -16.34 -7.88 -25.61
CA ASN A 438 -15.79 -9.20 -25.32
C ASN A 438 -14.29 -9.19 -24.94
N ASP A 439 -13.74 -8.03 -24.61
CA ASP A 439 -12.38 -7.91 -24.12
C ASP A 439 -12.19 -8.77 -22.86
N ALA A 440 -11.05 -9.48 -22.81
CA ALA A 440 -10.71 -10.35 -21.69
C ALA A 440 -10.65 -9.60 -20.35
N CYS A 441 -10.27 -8.31 -20.36
CA CYS A 441 -10.24 -7.48 -19.14
C CYS A 441 -11.64 -7.13 -18.58
N ASN A 442 -12.69 -7.38 -19.35
CA ASN A 442 -14.07 -7.08 -18.99
C ASN A 442 -14.92 -8.35 -18.77
N SER A 443 -14.36 -9.54 -19.02
CA SER A 443 -15.10 -10.82 -19.08
C SER A 443 -14.59 -11.84 -18.07
N TYR A 444 -14.45 -11.43 -16.81
CA TYR A 444 -14.17 -12.30 -15.67
C TYR A 444 -14.76 -11.72 -14.38
N ILE A 445 -14.95 -12.56 -13.35
CA ILE A 445 -15.37 -12.09 -12.03
C ILE A 445 -14.24 -11.29 -11.40
N TYR A 446 -14.42 -9.97 -11.38
CA TYR A 446 -13.45 -9.01 -10.87
C TYR A 446 -13.36 -9.02 -9.34
N GLY A 447 -14.49 -9.26 -8.67
CA GLY A 447 -14.52 -9.31 -7.21
C GLY A 447 -15.83 -9.79 -6.60
N ILE A 448 -15.85 -9.84 -5.28
CA ILE A 448 -17.00 -10.20 -4.44
C ILE A 448 -17.43 -8.98 -3.65
N ILE A 449 -18.74 -8.74 -3.58
CA ILE A 449 -19.34 -7.73 -2.73
C ILE A 449 -20.13 -8.45 -1.64
N VAL A 450 -19.59 -8.41 -0.43
CA VAL A 450 -20.27 -8.90 0.77
C VAL A 450 -21.13 -7.77 1.34
N THR A 451 -22.43 -8.01 1.49
CA THR A 451 -23.42 -7.02 1.91
C THR A 451 -23.97 -7.31 3.30
N ASP A 452 -24.70 -6.34 3.86
CA ASP A 452 -25.53 -6.49 5.06
C ASP A 452 -26.90 -7.13 4.81
N GLY A 453 -27.19 -7.56 3.58
CA GLY A 453 -28.51 -8.10 3.20
C GLY A 453 -29.60 -7.04 3.01
N LYS A 454 -29.29 -5.74 3.12
CA LYS A 454 -30.26 -4.66 2.87
C LYS A 454 -30.32 -4.33 1.38
N TYR A 455 -31.29 -4.92 0.68
CA TYR A 455 -31.46 -4.74 -0.77
C TYR A 455 -32.56 -3.75 -1.17
N GLY A 456 -33.49 -3.41 -0.26
CA GLY A 456 -34.55 -2.43 -0.56
C GLY A 456 -34.04 -1.00 -0.68
N HIS A 457 -34.78 -0.16 -1.41
CA HIS A 457 -34.68 1.28 -1.28
C HIS A 457 -35.43 1.74 -0.02
N ASP A 458 -34.69 1.86 1.07
CA ASP A 458 -35.05 2.69 2.22
C ASP A 458 -34.07 3.88 2.31
N GLU A 459 -34.30 4.84 3.21
CA GLU A 459 -33.33 5.93 3.43
C GLU A 459 -32.13 5.49 4.28
N GLU A 460 -32.11 4.24 4.77
CA GLU A 460 -31.00 3.75 5.57
C GLU A 460 -29.75 3.48 4.74
N VAL A 461 -28.60 3.60 5.41
CA VAL A 461 -27.31 3.28 4.85
C VAL A 461 -27.18 1.75 4.74
N THR A 462 -26.71 1.27 3.59
CA THR A 462 -26.29 -0.13 3.40
C THR A 462 -24.77 -0.21 3.26
N THR A 463 -24.20 -1.35 3.61
CA THR A 463 -22.75 -1.56 3.64
C THR A 463 -22.25 -2.43 2.49
N ASN A 464 -21.04 -2.11 2.02
CA ASN A 464 -20.26 -2.94 1.11
C ASN A 464 -18.92 -3.29 1.75
N PHE A 465 -18.62 -4.58 1.82
CA PHE A 465 -17.25 -5.08 1.91
C PHE A 465 -16.87 -5.63 0.53
N THR A 466 -15.88 -5.02 -0.11
CA THR A 466 -15.47 -5.41 -1.46
C THR A 466 -14.15 -6.13 -1.39
N LEU A 467 -14.08 -7.33 -1.96
CA LEU A 467 -12.84 -8.04 -2.25
C LEU A 467 -12.67 -8.07 -3.76
N TYR A 468 -11.50 -7.71 -4.28
CA TYR A 468 -11.27 -7.57 -5.72
C TYR A 468 -9.85 -7.98 -6.12
N ALA A 469 -9.63 -8.15 -7.43
CA ALA A 469 -8.33 -8.52 -7.99
C ALA A 469 -7.76 -9.81 -7.32
N ASP A 470 -6.48 -9.83 -6.99
CA ASP A 470 -5.87 -10.88 -6.17
C ASP A 470 -6.22 -10.64 -4.70
N LYS A 471 -7.50 -10.77 -4.36
CA LYS A 471 -8.04 -10.70 -2.99
C LYS A 471 -7.69 -9.42 -2.22
N ALA A 472 -7.50 -8.30 -2.90
CA ALA A 472 -7.36 -6.99 -2.28
C ALA A 472 -8.68 -6.55 -1.63
N VAL A 473 -8.62 -5.82 -0.52
CA VAL A 473 -9.80 -5.36 0.22
C VAL A 473 -10.06 -3.89 -0.10
N GLY A 474 -11.26 -3.56 -0.58
CA GLY A 474 -11.66 -2.19 -0.83
C GLY A 474 -11.90 -1.43 0.49
N ARG A 475 -11.29 -0.25 0.63
CA ARG A 475 -11.54 0.66 1.77
C ARG A 475 -12.76 1.54 1.53
N ALA A 476 -13.09 1.83 0.28
CA ALA A 476 -14.26 2.58 -0.12
C ALA A 476 -15.48 1.68 -0.34
N PRO A 477 -16.70 2.25 -0.49
CA PRO A 477 -17.89 1.45 -0.83
C PRO A 477 -17.82 0.78 -2.21
N CYS A 478 -16.73 1.02 -2.96
CA CYS A 478 -16.46 0.58 -4.32
C CYS A 478 -17.46 1.17 -5.32
N GLY A 479 -17.01 2.11 -6.16
CA GLY A 479 -17.87 2.77 -7.13
C GLY A 479 -18.55 1.81 -8.10
N SER A 480 -17.77 0.97 -8.78
CA SER A 480 -18.27 -0.05 -9.72
C SER A 480 -19.12 -1.12 -9.04
N GLY A 481 -18.73 -1.56 -7.85
CA GLY A 481 -19.50 -2.53 -7.08
C GLY A 481 -20.85 -1.96 -6.59
N SER A 482 -20.87 -0.69 -6.18
CA SER A 482 -22.10 0.01 -5.83
C SER A 482 -23.02 0.17 -7.05
N SER A 483 -22.47 0.47 -8.23
CA SER A 483 -23.25 0.50 -9.49
C SER A 483 -23.83 -0.88 -9.83
N ALA A 484 -23.07 -1.97 -9.64
CA ALA A 484 -23.56 -3.34 -9.81
C ALA A 484 -24.69 -3.67 -8.83
N ARG A 485 -24.60 -3.25 -7.56
CA ARG A 485 -25.69 -3.38 -6.59
C ARG A 485 -26.93 -2.57 -6.96
N ILE A 486 -26.78 -1.34 -7.44
CA ILE A 486 -27.91 -0.54 -7.94
C ILE A 486 -28.59 -1.24 -9.12
N ALA A 487 -27.81 -1.81 -10.04
CA ALA A 487 -28.35 -2.56 -11.18
C ALA A 487 -29.12 -3.82 -10.73
N GLN A 488 -28.57 -4.59 -9.78
CA GLN A 488 -29.26 -5.72 -9.14
C GLN A 488 -30.59 -5.28 -8.53
N GLN A 489 -30.58 -4.20 -7.74
CA GLN A 489 -31.79 -3.67 -7.10
C GLN A 489 -32.82 -3.20 -8.14
N PHE A 490 -32.37 -2.53 -9.20
CA PHE A 490 -33.24 -2.02 -10.25
C PHE A 490 -33.90 -3.16 -11.02
N SER A 491 -33.13 -4.17 -11.45
CA SER A 491 -33.64 -5.35 -12.14
C SER A 491 -34.62 -6.16 -11.28
N ARG A 492 -34.47 -6.13 -9.95
CA ARG A 492 -35.41 -6.76 -8.99
C ARG A 492 -36.57 -5.85 -8.58
N GLY A 493 -36.67 -4.63 -9.11
CA GLY A 493 -37.73 -3.67 -8.77
C GLY A 493 -37.64 -3.08 -7.36
N LEU A 494 -36.48 -3.19 -6.71
CA LEU A 494 -36.22 -2.73 -5.34
C LEU A 494 -35.80 -1.26 -5.26
N ILE A 495 -35.39 -0.67 -6.39
CA ILE A 495 -35.09 0.76 -6.54
C ILE A 495 -35.61 1.25 -7.90
N LYS A 496 -36.10 2.49 -7.96
CA LYS A 496 -36.58 3.15 -9.17
C LYS A 496 -35.58 4.21 -9.65
N LEU A 497 -35.78 4.74 -10.85
CA LEU A 497 -35.01 5.89 -11.31
C LEU A 497 -35.14 7.06 -10.32
N ASP A 498 -34.07 7.83 -10.21
CA ASP A 498 -33.94 9.02 -9.35
C ASP A 498 -34.01 8.76 -7.84
N GLN A 499 -34.10 7.49 -7.41
CA GLN A 499 -34.03 7.10 -6.01
C GLN A 499 -32.58 6.89 -5.57
N THR A 500 -32.10 7.73 -4.65
CA THR A 500 -30.71 7.66 -4.16
C THR A 500 -30.54 6.59 -3.09
N ARG A 501 -29.48 5.78 -3.17
CA ARG A 501 -29.02 4.88 -2.11
C ARG A 501 -27.69 5.37 -1.53
N ILE A 502 -27.50 5.20 -0.22
CA ILE A 502 -26.22 5.50 0.44
C ILE A 502 -25.50 4.19 0.75
N PHE A 503 -24.28 4.06 0.22
CA PHE A 503 -23.39 2.94 0.49
C PHE A 503 -22.26 3.37 1.42
N GLU A 504 -21.99 2.60 2.47
CA GLU A 504 -20.92 2.82 3.44
C GLU A 504 -19.91 1.67 3.41
N SER A 505 -18.63 2.00 3.60
CA SER A 505 -17.55 1.04 3.71
C SER A 505 -17.11 0.81 5.14
N ARG A 506 -16.17 -0.13 5.34
CA ARG A 506 -15.58 -0.41 6.65
C ARG A 506 -14.80 0.76 7.25
N THR A 507 -14.36 1.72 6.45
CA THR A 507 -13.70 2.95 6.93
C THR A 507 -14.70 4.02 7.38
N GLY A 508 -16.01 3.79 7.20
CA GLY A 508 -17.07 4.78 7.42
C GLY A 508 -17.23 5.77 6.25
N GLY A 509 -16.44 5.62 5.19
CA GLY A 509 -16.60 6.42 3.97
C GLY A 509 -17.91 6.09 3.25
N ARG A 510 -18.56 7.09 2.66
CA ARG A 510 -19.88 6.96 2.04
C ARG A 510 -19.93 7.44 0.61
N TYR A 511 -20.69 6.73 -0.22
CA TYR A 511 -21.12 7.17 -1.54
C TYR A 511 -22.62 7.35 -1.61
N ARG A 512 -23.04 8.29 -2.45
CA ARG A 512 -24.42 8.38 -2.95
C ARG A 512 -24.46 7.78 -4.34
N ALA A 513 -25.44 6.93 -4.59
CA ALA A 513 -25.63 6.24 -5.85
C ALA A 513 -27.08 6.41 -6.30
N THR A 514 -27.28 6.95 -7.48
CA THR A 514 -28.61 7.22 -8.03
C THR A 514 -28.72 6.64 -9.44
N PRO A 515 -29.63 5.69 -9.72
CA PRO A 515 -29.90 5.28 -11.08
C PRO A 515 -30.62 6.44 -11.80
N VAL A 516 -29.95 7.06 -12.77
CA VAL A 516 -30.44 8.28 -13.44
C VAL A 516 -31.03 8.02 -14.82
N LYS A 517 -30.73 6.86 -15.41
CA LYS A 517 -31.20 6.53 -16.76
C LYS A 517 -31.30 5.03 -16.95
N ALA A 518 -32.45 4.54 -17.40
CA ALA A 518 -32.60 3.18 -17.88
C ALA A 518 -32.09 3.07 -19.33
N VAL A 519 -31.31 2.03 -19.62
CA VAL A 519 -30.70 1.75 -20.92
C VAL A 519 -30.69 0.24 -21.19
N LYS A 520 -30.22 -0.16 -22.37
CA LYS A 520 -29.93 -1.55 -22.73
C LYS A 520 -28.43 -1.74 -22.89
N CYS A 521 -27.95 -2.95 -22.58
CA CYS A 521 -26.61 -3.41 -22.93
C CYS A 521 -26.75 -4.85 -23.42
N GLY A 522 -26.68 -5.05 -24.74
CA GLY A 522 -27.21 -6.24 -25.39
C GLY A 522 -28.66 -6.49 -24.98
N ASP A 523 -28.96 -7.71 -24.53
CA ASP A 523 -30.30 -8.10 -24.10
C ASP A 523 -30.65 -7.63 -22.67
N PHE A 524 -29.64 -7.24 -21.87
CA PHE A 524 -29.81 -6.91 -20.47
C PHE A 524 -30.47 -5.55 -20.26
N CYS A 525 -31.42 -5.50 -19.32
CA CYS A 525 -31.92 -4.24 -18.77
C CYS A 525 -30.85 -3.62 -17.88
N ALA A 526 -30.36 -2.45 -18.28
CA ALA A 526 -29.23 -1.78 -17.64
C ALA A 526 -29.64 -0.39 -17.13
N VAL A 527 -28.82 0.15 -16.23
CA VAL A 527 -28.95 1.51 -15.70
C VAL A 527 -27.62 2.24 -15.74
N VAL A 528 -27.68 3.53 -16.02
CA VAL A 528 -26.58 4.47 -15.74
C VAL A 528 -26.78 5.00 -14.34
N VAL A 529 -25.73 4.91 -13.51
CA VAL A 529 -25.75 5.31 -12.10
C VAL A 529 -24.87 6.53 -11.92
N GLU A 530 -25.42 7.61 -11.37
CA GLU A 530 -24.62 8.72 -10.85
C GLU A 530 -24.07 8.34 -9.48
N MET A 531 -22.75 8.22 -9.39
CA MET A 531 -22.02 7.95 -8.15
C MET A 531 -21.37 9.23 -7.66
N SER A 532 -21.50 9.56 -6.37
CA SER A 532 -20.92 10.78 -5.80
C SER A 532 -20.10 10.51 -4.54
N GLY A 533 -18.92 11.13 -4.44
CA GLY A 533 -18.04 11.06 -3.29
C GLY A 533 -17.01 12.20 -3.25
N ASN A 534 -16.01 12.06 -2.36
CA ASN A 534 -14.95 13.06 -2.17
C ASN A 534 -13.57 12.41 -2.26
N GLY A 535 -12.69 13.00 -3.07
CA GLY A 535 -11.27 12.65 -3.15
C GLY A 535 -10.40 13.69 -2.45
N TYR A 536 -9.41 13.24 -1.68
CA TYR A 536 -8.51 14.10 -0.92
C TYR A 536 -7.06 13.79 -1.27
N TYR A 537 -6.20 14.81 -1.29
CA TYR A 537 -4.76 14.61 -1.46
C TYR A 537 -4.16 14.08 -0.17
N THR A 538 -3.24 13.13 -0.30
CA THR A 538 -2.44 12.59 0.81
C THR A 538 -0.97 12.95 0.68
N GLY A 539 -0.49 13.33 -0.50
CA GLY A 539 0.86 13.80 -0.69
C GLY A 539 1.33 13.77 -2.13
N THR A 540 2.62 13.98 -2.31
CA THR A 540 3.36 13.72 -3.54
C THR A 540 4.58 12.89 -3.20
N SER A 541 5.03 12.08 -4.15
CA SER A 541 6.20 11.23 -3.95
C SER A 541 7.09 11.21 -5.18
N SER A 542 8.40 11.15 -4.92
CA SER A 542 9.42 10.90 -5.92
C SER A 542 10.06 9.56 -5.60
N PHE A 543 9.82 8.55 -6.43
CA PHE A 543 10.34 7.21 -6.25
C PHE A 543 11.56 6.95 -7.14
N SER A 544 12.55 6.25 -6.61
CA SER A 544 13.75 5.83 -7.35
C SER A 544 13.99 4.33 -7.22
N LEU A 545 14.59 3.71 -8.24
CA LEU A 545 15.11 2.33 -8.19
C LEU A 545 16.61 2.35 -8.44
N GLU A 546 17.37 1.74 -7.53
CA GLU A 546 18.80 1.56 -7.71
C GLU A 546 19.13 0.32 -8.54
N GLU A 547 20.23 0.38 -9.29
CA GLU A 547 20.68 -0.68 -10.20
C GLU A 547 20.85 -2.05 -9.53
N ASN A 548 21.26 -2.06 -8.26
CA ASN A 548 21.53 -3.28 -7.49
C ASN A 548 20.42 -3.64 -6.50
N ASP A 549 19.28 -2.94 -6.52
CA ASP A 549 18.16 -3.19 -5.61
C ASP A 549 17.18 -4.20 -6.22
N GLU A 550 17.47 -5.49 -6.05
CA GLU A 550 16.62 -6.57 -6.58
C GLU A 550 15.27 -6.67 -5.86
N ILE A 551 15.24 -6.46 -4.54
CA ILE A 551 14.02 -6.51 -3.72
C ILE A 551 13.14 -5.29 -4.03
N GLY A 552 13.77 -4.14 -4.26
CA GLY A 552 13.13 -2.92 -4.69
C GLY A 552 12.42 -3.03 -6.02
N LYS A 553 12.59 -4.10 -6.82
CA LYS A 553 11.75 -4.32 -8.02
C LYS A 553 10.29 -4.63 -7.69
N GLY A 554 9.98 -4.91 -6.42
CA GLY A 554 8.64 -5.11 -5.91
C GLY A 554 8.42 -6.54 -5.43
N PHE A 555 7.75 -6.68 -4.28
CA PHE A 555 7.34 -7.97 -3.73
C PHE A 555 5.98 -7.86 -3.00
N LEU A 556 5.30 -8.99 -2.82
CA LEU A 556 4.10 -9.08 -2.00
C LEU A 556 4.30 -10.13 -0.90
N MET A 557 3.89 -9.81 0.33
CA MET A 557 3.81 -10.77 1.43
C MET A 557 2.36 -10.83 1.92
N SER A 558 1.68 -11.94 1.61
CA SER A 558 0.29 -12.19 2.04
C SER A 558 0.22 -12.84 3.40
#